data_AF-A0A2U1PAQ2-F1
#
_entry.id   AF-A0A2U1PAQ2-F1
#
_cell.length_a   1.000
_cell.length_b   1.000
_cell.length_c   1.000
_cell.angle_alpha   90.00
_cell.angle_beta   90.00
_cell.angle_gamma   90.00
#
_symmetry.space_group_name_H-M   'P 1'
#
loop_
_entity.id
_entity.type
_entity.pdbx_description
1 polymer ?
#
loop_
_entity_poly.entity_id
_entity_poly.type
_entity_poly.pdbx_seq_one_letter_code
_entity_poly.pdbx_strand_id
1 'polypeptide(L)'
;MYKIDRNSEEYLTKLSKFIRVAEDDQEKKGKLRISCPCKDCNHIQFYTDSNVIKGHMISAGFTERYTCWSWHGELLQERDTVDSDHSEDDDDDSYDSGVEIV
;
A
#
# COMPACT_ATOMS: atom_id res chain seq x y z
N MET A 1 -0.48 6.47 -4.74
CA MET A 1 0.44 6.02 -5.81
C MET A 1 0.34 6.83 -7.10
N TYR A 2 -0.87 7.09 -7.63
CA TYR A 2 -1.04 7.74 -8.95
C TYR A 2 -0.79 9.26 -9.01
N LYS A 3 -0.60 9.94 -7.87
CA LYS A 3 -0.29 11.38 -7.77
C LYS A 3 1.12 11.69 -7.25
N ILE A 4 1.94 10.66 -7.04
CA ILE A 4 3.30 10.82 -6.54
C ILE A 4 4.21 11.01 -7.77
N ASP A 5 5.07 12.02 -7.73
CA ASP A 5 6.07 12.24 -8.77
C ASP A 5 6.98 11.00 -8.92
N ARG A 6 7.18 10.53 -10.15
CA ARG A 6 7.87 9.25 -10.44
C ARG A 6 9.35 9.29 -10.10
N ASN A 7 9.92 10.49 -10.04
CA ASN A 7 11.32 10.74 -9.69
C ASN A 7 11.47 11.06 -8.20
N SER A 8 10.37 11.13 -7.43
CA SER A 8 10.44 11.34 -6.00
C SER A 8 10.98 10.10 -5.28
N GLU A 9 11.69 10.33 -4.19
CA GLU A 9 12.17 9.28 -3.30
C GLU A 9 11.01 8.46 -2.71
N GLU A 10 9.87 9.11 -2.45
CA GLU A 10 8.66 8.45 -1.99
C GLU A 10 8.17 7.41 -3.01
N TYR A 11 8.18 7.75 -4.29
CA TYR A 11 7.80 6.82 -5.36
C TYR A 11 8.75 5.63 -5.43
N LEU A 12 10.07 5.88 -5.44
CA LEU A 12 11.08 4.83 -5.54
C LEU A 12 11.07 3.89 -4.32
N THR A 13 10.84 4.44 -3.13
CA THR A 13 10.70 3.67 -1.89
C THR A 13 9.49 2.74 -1.95
N LYS A 14 8.33 3.28 -2.34
CA LYS A 14 7.11 2.49 -2.43
C LYS A 14 7.18 1.45 -3.56
N LEU A 15 7.83 1.77 -4.69
CA LEU A 15 8.11 0.83 -5.77
C LEU A 15 9.03 -0.31 -5.30
N SER A 16 10.09 0.00 -4.55
CA SER A 16 11.02 -1.01 -4.03
C SER A 16 10.33 -1.96 -3.04
N LYS A 17 9.46 -1.42 -2.18
CA LYS A 17 8.62 -2.22 -1.28
C LYS A 17 7.69 -3.15 -2.06
N PHE A 18 7.02 -2.63 -3.09
CA PHE A 18 6.14 -3.41 -3.96
C PHE A 18 6.87 -4.61 -4.59
N ILE A 19 8.05 -4.40 -5.17
CA ILE A 19 8.80 -5.47 -5.82
C ILE A 19 9.15 -6.56 -4.82
N ARG A 20 9.62 -6.18 -3.63
CA ARG A 20 9.98 -7.13 -2.58
C ARG A 20 8.78 -7.99 -2.16
N VAL A 21 7.61 -7.38 -1.99
CA VAL A 21 6.40 -8.14 -1.65
C VAL A 21 5.94 -9.02 -2.81
N ALA A 22 6.04 -8.55 -4.05
CA ALA A 22 5.69 -9.35 -5.22
C ALA A 22 6.62 -10.56 -5.42
N GLU A 23 7.91 -10.42 -5.14
CA GLU A 23 8.88 -11.51 -5.14
C GLU A 23 8.61 -12.52 -4.01
N ASP A 24 8.30 -12.03 -2.81
CA ASP A 24 7.95 -12.87 -1.67
C ASP A 24 6.61 -13.64 -1.90
N ASP A 25 5.59 -12.99 -2.47
CA ASP A 25 4.34 -13.66 -2.88
C ASP A 25 4.60 -14.69 -3.99
N GLN A 26 5.49 -14.37 -4.93
CA GLN A 26 5.90 -15.28 -5.98
C GLN A 26 6.54 -16.54 -5.38
N GLU A 27 7.50 -16.38 -4.47
CA GLU A 27 8.18 -17.50 -3.79
C GLU A 27 7.19 -18.32 -2.97
N LYS A 28 6.37 -17.67 -2.14
CA LYS A 28 5.37 -18.32 -1.28
C LYS A 28 4.33 -19.12 -2.06
N LYS A 29 3.88 -18.61 -3.21
CA LYS A 29 2.88 -19.28 -4.06
C LYS A 29 3.51 -20.20 -5.10
N GLY A 30 4.84 -20.32 -5.16
CA GLY A 30 5.54 -21.10 -6.18
C GLY A 30 5.30 -20.60 -7.61
N LYS A 31 5.02 -19.31 -7.80
CA LYS A 31 4.83 -18.72 -9.13
C LYS A 31 6.20 -18.50 -9.79
N LEU A 32 6.25 -18.60 -11.12
CA LEU A 32 7.47 -18.35 -11.90
C LEU A 32 7.58 -16.93 -12.45
N ARG A 33 6.50 -16.13 -12.31
CA ARG A 33 6.38 -14.81 -12.91
C ARG A 33 5.50 -13.89 -12.07
N ILE A 34 5.79 -12.60 -12.10
CA ILE A 34 5.04 -11.52 -11.46
C ILE A 34 4.26 -10.77 -12.54
N SER A 35 2.98 -10.46 -12.27
CA SER A 35 2.18 -9.60 -13.16
C SER A 35 2.67 -8.15 -13.06
N CYS A 36 2.81 -7.48 -14.21
CA CYS A 36 3.22 -6.09 -14.25
C CYS A 36 2.01 -5.15 -14.11
N PRO A 37 1.98 -4.26 -13.09
CA PRO A 37 0.89 -3.31 -12.89
C PRO A 37 1.00 -2.04 -13.76
N CYS A 38 1.88 -2.05 -14.76
CA CYS A 38 2.14 -0.89 -15.60
C CYS A 38 0.93 -0.59 -16.48
N LYS A 39 0.69 0.70 -16.74
CA LYS A 39 -0.43 1.14 -17.58
C LYS A 39 -0.40 0.48 -18.97
N ASP A 40 0.79 0.31 -19.54
CA ASP A 40 0.98 -0.31 -20.85
C ASP A 40 0.80 -1.84 -20.81
N CYS A 41 0.99 -2.44 -19.64
CA CYS A 41 0.96 -3.88 -19.40
C CYS A 41 -0.44 -4.38 -19.04
N ASN A 42 -1.29 -3.49 -18.52
CA ASN A 42 -2.69 -3.73 -18.16
C ASN A 42 -2.96 -5.04 -17.39
N HIS A 43 -2.04 -5.43 -16.49
CA HIS A 43 -2.08 -6.67 -15.69
C HIS A 43 -2.02 -8.01 -16.45
N ILE A 44 -1.90 -7.97 -17.79
CA ILE A 44 -1.86 -9.19 -18.61
C ILE A 44 -0.44 -9.67 -18.90
N GLN A 45 0.56 -8.81 -18.71
CA GLN A 45 1.96 -9.16 -18.92
C GLN A 45 2.62 -9.66 -17.64
N PHE A 46 3.35 -10.77 -17.76
CA PHE A 46 4.04 -11.42 -16.66
C PHE A 46 5.54 -11.53 -16.93
N TYR A 47 6.35 -11.08 -15.99
CA TYR A 47 7.80 -11.10 -16.09
C TYR A 47 8.41 -11.91 -14.95
N THR A 48 9.48 -12.65 -15.25
CA THR A 48 10.27 -13.35 -14.23
C THR A 48 11.30 -12.40 -13.59
N ASP A 49 11.77 -11.40 -14.34
CA ASP A 49 12.71 -10.41 -13.85
C ASP A 49 11.98 -9.18 -13.28
N SER A 50 12.17 -8.94 -11.99
CA SER A 50 11.59 -7.80 -11.30
C SER A 50 12.19 -6.46 -11.73
N ASN A 51 13.39 -6.44 -12.31
CA ASN A 51 14.00 -5.21 -12.84
C ASN A 51 13.27 -4.70 -14.08
N VAL A 52 12.74 -5.60 -14.91
CA VAL A 52 11.90 -5.22 -16.06
C VAL A 52 10.62 -4.53 -15.56
N ILE A 53 10.02 -5.07 -14.50
CA ILE A 53 8.84 -4.48 -13.87
C ILE A 53 9.18 -3.10 -13.29
N LYS A 54 10.32 -2.94 -12.60
CA LYS A 54 10.79 -1.62 -12.10
C LYS A 54 10.95 -0.61 -13.23
N GLY A 55 11.58 -0.98 -14.34
CA GLY A 55 11.76 -0.10 -15.50
C GLY A 55 10.43 0.38 -16.07
N HIS A 56 9.46 -0.52 -16.20
CA HIS A 56 8.11 -0.16 -16.66
C HIS A 56 7.38 0.75 -15.66
N MET A 57 7.58 0.54 -14.36
CA MET A 57 7.00 1.42 -13.34
C MET A 57 7.57 2.83 -13.42
N ILE A 58 8.89 2.98 -13.54
CA ILE A 58 9.54 4.29 -13.65
C ILE A 58 9.12 5.01 -14.95
N SER A 59 9.07 4.29 -16.07
CA SER A 59 8.75 4.87 -17.38
C SER A 59 7.26 5.16 -17.58
N ALA A 60 6.40 4.16 -17.36
CA ALA A 60 4.97 4.24 -17.65
C ALA A 60 4.12 4.71 -16.44
N GLY A 61 4.62 4.50 -15.21
CA GLY A 61 3.88 4.75 -13.99
C GLY A 61 2.89 3.64 -13.63
N PHE A 62 2.26 3.79 -12.46
CA PHE A 62 1.16 2.92 -12.03
C PHE A 62 -0.12 3.25 -12.81
N THR A 63 -0.92 2.23 -13.09
CA THR A 63 -2.28 2.42 -13.63
C THR A 63 -3.10 3.32 -12.70
N GLU A 64 -3.89 4.22 -13.28
CA GLU A 64 -4.59 5.36 -12.62
C GLU A 64 -5.59 4.97 -11.50
N ARG A 65 -5.77 3.68 -11.23
CA ARG A 65 -6.68 3.12 -10.22
C ARG A 65 -6.04 2.02 -9.37
N TYR A 66 -4.72 1.82 -9.50
CA TYR A 66 -3.99 0.83 -8.71
C TYR A 66 -3.71 1.40 -7.30
N THR A 67 -4.79 1.64 -6.55
CA THR A 67 -4.77 2.15 -5.18
C THR A 67 -4.71 1.05 -4.14
N CYS A 68 -5.03 -0.19 -4.51
CA CYS A 68 -5.05 -1.35 -3.62
C CYS A 68 -4.32 -2.52 -4.29
N TRP A 69 -3.24 -3.01 -3.68
CA TRP A 69 -2.38 -4.06 -4.23
C TRP A 69 -2.87 -5.46 -3.83
N SER A 70 -4.19 -5.67 -3.91
CA SER A 70 -4.86 -6.90 -3.46
C SER A 70 -4.41 -8.16 -4.20
N TRP A 71 -3.90 -8.02 -5.43
CA TRP A 71 -3.40 -9.13 -6.24
C TRP A 71 -1.99 -9.60 -5.86
N HIS A 72 -1.24 -8.81 -5.07
CA HIS A 72 0.17 -9.04 -4.76
C HIS A 72 0.44 -9.29 -3.27
N GLY A 73 -0.59 -9.57 -2.47
CA GLY A 73 -0.41 -10.00 -1.08
C GLY A 73 -0.15 -8.86 -0.07
N GLU A 74 -0.18 -7.60 -0.49
CA GLU A 74 -0.17 -6.49 0.47
C GLU A 74 -1.54 -6.32 1.11
N LEU A 75 -1.63 -6.64 2.40
CA LEU A 75 -2.67 -6.12 3.27
C LEU A 75 -2.39 -4.62 3.45
N LEU A 76 -3.38 -3.79 3.13
CA LEU A 76 -3.33 -2.33 3.25
C LEU A 76 -2.75 -1.95 4.62
N GLN A 77 -1.54 -1.41 4.65
CA GLN A 77 -1.12 -0.66 5.82
C GLN A 77 -1.97 0.59 5.85
N GLU A 78 -2.69 0.76 6.97
CA GLU A 78 -3.75 1.71 7.14
C GLU A 78 -3.35 3.12 6.72
N ARG A 79 -4.33 3.80 6.14
CA ARG A 79 -4.26 5.18 5.70
C ARG A 79 -3.77 6.03 6.87
N ASP A 80 -2.59 6.63 6.77
CA ASP A 80 -2.24 7.82 7.54
C ASP A 80 -3.25 8.91 7.15
N THR A 81 -4.34 9.03 7.92
CA THR A 81 -5.23 10.17 7.88
C THR A 81 -4.52 11.30 8.62
N VAL A 82 -3.85 12.17 7.87
CA VAL A 82 -3.49 13.47 8.38
C VAL A 82 -4.75 14.34 8.52
N ASP A 83 -4.80 15.00 9.68
CA ASP A 83 -5.45 16.28 9.95
C ASP A 83 -6.95 16.29 10.29
N SER A 84 -7.26 16.53 11.56
CA SER A 84 -8.00 17.74 11.93
C SER A 84 -7.76 18.07 13.40
N ASP A 85 -7.04 19.15 13.63
CA ASP A 85 -7.01 19.93 14.86
C ASP A 85 -8.45 20.30 15.29
N HIS A 86 -8.86 19.84 16.47
CA HIS A 86 -9.94 20.43 17.26
C HIS A 86 -9.62 20.17 18.73
N SER A 87 -8.93 21.14 19.32
CA SER A 87 -8.95 21.40 20.75
C SER A 87 -10.37 21.69 21.22
N GLU A 88 -10.92 20.85 22.10
CA GLU A 88 -11.96 21.25 23.04
C GLU A 88 -11.67 20.64 24.42
N ASP A 89 -11.64 21.54 25.39
CA ASP A 89 -11.27 21.41 26.79
C ASP A 89 -12.24 20.54 27.62
N ASP A 90 -11.71 20.12 28.78
CA ASP A 90 -12.37 19.77 30.06
C ASP A 90 -13.86 19.36 30.08
N ASP A 91 -14.17 18.19 30.64
CA ASP A 91 -14.84 18.18 31.94
C ASP A 91 -14.68 16.83 32.68
N ASP A 92 -14.42 16.97 33.98
CA ASP A 92 -14.23 15.99 35.04
C ASP A 92 -15.55 15.31 35.43
N ASP A 93 -15.57 13.98 35.54
CA ASP A 93 -16.56 13.29 36.36
C ASP A 93 -15.94 12.07 37.03
N SER A 94 -15.47 12.32 38.26
CA SER A 94 -15.02 11.35 39.25
C SER A 94 -16.09 10.29 39.55
N TYR A 95 -15.61 9.04 39.54
CA TYR A 95 -16.23 7.81 40.03
C TYR A 95 -17.22 7.99 41.21
N ASP A 96 -18.37 7.33 41.16
CA ASP A 96 -18.94 6.73 42.36
C ASP A 96 -19.62 5.39 42.06
N SER A 97 -19.34 4.46 42.95
CA SER A 97 -19.43 3.02 42.80
C SER A 97 -20.87 2.53 42.86
N GLY A 98 -21.22 1.61 41.95
CA GLY A 98 -22.35 0.72 42.15
C GLY A 98 -22.16 -0.07 43.45
N VAL A 99 -23.10 0.10 44.38
CA VAL A 99 -23.30 -0.80 45.53
C VAL A 99 -24.74 -1.30 45.50
N GLU A 100 -24.82 -2.63 45.39
CA GLU A 100 -25.88 -3.63 45.60
C GLU A 100 -27.30 -3.18 45.97
N ILE A 101 -28.32 -3.91 45.49
CA ILE A 101 -29.18 -4.78 46.33
C ILE A 101 -29.67 -5.99 45.50
N VAL A 102 -29.35 -7.20 45.96
CA VAL A 102 -30.13 -8.44 45.70
C VAL A 102 -31.16 -8.63 46.81
#